data_AF-A0AAD6XPK7-F1
#
_entry.id   AF-A0AAD6XPK7-F1
#
_cell.length_a   1.000
_cell.length_b   1.000
_cell.length_c   1.000
_cell.angle_alpha   90.00
_cell.angle_beta   90.00
_cell.angle_gamma   90.00
#
_symmetry.space_group_name_H-M   'P 1'
#
loop_
_entity.id
_entity.type
_entity.pdbx_description
1 polymer ?
#
loop_
_entity_poly.entity_id
_entity_poly.type
_entity_poly.pdbx_seq_one_letter_code
_entity_poly.pdbx_strand_id
1 'polypeptide(L)'
;MPPRSQAPKYRTETSALLTPKDNASFVSWQSNTITDKFSLSPDPTRWGSTVSPGIPEPDDALHAPDATRVNHASHFLTGRGLANIGCLVIVALALVGLFLGYPLAKFIVDGIGSSGGMRVNATGQVASMGNFGLIDLDTPSDAYTIKSLKTGKRMQLVFSDEFNTDGRSFYPGDDPYWEAENLHYWSTNNMEWYDPVAVTTANGSLKITLSATPTNGLNYRGGLLTSWQVWRFPSLPDSQRPAGINFASRAAFSSPLRNCPAPTTFMAQSLWPAFWAMGNLGRAGYGASLDGMWPYTYDACDVGTAPNQTRNGLPTIAMTSGDNDPTHIYHGELSYLPGQRLSRCTCPGESHPGPIHKDGSYVGRAAPEIDVFEAQMIDEKGKPIVGGVSQSGQWAPFNAAYMWFNTSDNLIIPDPSISTLNTYIGGAYQQATSVVSQTNQRCYELLENCFSVYGFEYKPGFGDAYISWITDNKIAWTINAAGLAADPQTEIAARPVPQEPMYIIANLGMSPNFGFVDLEHLTFPTTLSIDYVRVYQYPDSINIGCDPPDFPTQAYINTYIEAYTNPLLTTWVDDYKQTIPKNSFVEQCQAS
;
A
#
# COMPACT_ATOMS: atom_id res chain seq x y z
N MET A 1 -68.70 20.70 -31.73
CA MET A 1 -69.42 19.40 -31.67
C MET A 1 -68.69 18.48 -30.68
N PRO A 2 -69.36 17.47 -30.09
CA PRO A 2 -69.04 16.93 -28.74
C PRO A 2 -68.60 15.44 -28.79
N PRO A 3 -68.53 14.64 -27.70
CA PRO A 3 -68.67 14.86 -26.23
C PRO A 3 -67.36 14.46 -25.47
N ARG A 4 -67.23 14.11 -24.17
CA ARG A 4 -67.71 14.52 -22.80
C ARG A 4 -66.69 13.86 -21.81
N SER A 5 -66.53 14.21 -20.53
CA SER A 5 -66.97 15.34 -19.67
C SER A 5 -66.07 15.41 -18.42
N GLN A 6 -66.27 16.42 -17.57
CA GLN A 6 -65.60 16.62 -16.27
C GLN A 6 -66.17 15.73 -15.14
N ALA A 7 -65.54 15.76 -13.96
CA ALA A 7 -66.03 15.21 -12.70
C ALA A 7 -67.14 16.06 -12.04
N PRO A 8 -67.85 15.53 -11.03
CA PRO A 8 -68.39 16.36 -9.96
C PRO A 8 -68.13 15.82 -8.53
N LYS A 9 -68.55 16.60 -7.54
CA LYS A 9 -68.46 16.36 -6.08
C LYS A 9 -69.84 16.04 -5.46
N TYR A 10 -69.80 15.36 -4.30
CA TYR A 10 -70.67 15.55 -3.13
C TYR A 10 -72.10 14.96 -3.02
N ARG A 11 -72.29 14.26 -1.88
CA ARG A 11 -73.42 14.24 -0.91
C ARG A 11 -74.74 13.46 -1.17
N THR A 12 -74.98 12.51 -0.24
CA THR A 12 -76.21 12.22 0.55
C THR A 12 -77.61 12.25 -0.07
N GLU A 13 -78.37 11.17 0.15
CA GLU A 13 -79.57 11.22 1.02
C GLU A 13 -79.93 9.84 1.64
N THR A 14 -81.07 9.73 2.35
CA THR A 14 -81.28 8.77 3.47
C THR A 14 -82.39 7.72 3.32
N SER A 15 -82.21 6.63 4.08
CA SER A 15 -83.13 5.61 4.63
C SER A 15 -84.66 5.71 4.47
N ALA A 16 -85.29 4.57 4.12
CA ALA A 16 -86.56 4.05 4.68
C ALA A 16 -86.74 2.55 4.27
N LEU A 17 -86.59 1.58 5.18
CA LEU A 17 -87.65 0.93 5.98
C LEU A 17 -88.57 -0.05 5.24
N LEU A 18 -88.56 -1.33 5.66
CA LEU A 18 -89.75 -2.07 6.12
C LEU A 18 -89.36 -3.35 6.90
N THR A 19 -90.32 -3.91 7.65
CA THR A 19 -90.11 -4.82 8.81
C THR A 19 -90.52 -6.29 8.57
N PRO A 20 -90.13 -7.24 9.46
CA PRO A 20 -90.02 -8.68 9.12
C PRO A 20 -91.25 -9.52 9.47
N LYS A 21 -91.15 -10.85 9.25
CA LYS A 21 -92.00 -11.88 9.88
C LYS A 21 -91.23 -13.16 10.24
N ASP A 22 -91.68 -13.76 11.34
CA ASP A 22 -91.28 -15.04 11.92
C ASP A 22 -91.95 -16.23 11.17
N ASN A 23 -91.81 -17.53 11.50
CA ASN A 23 -91.04 -18.26 12.53
C ASN A 23 -90.95 -19.75 12.08
N ALA A 24 -89.85 -20.46 12.31
CA ALA A 24 -89.81 -21.94 12.24
C ALA A 24 -88.56 -22.49 12.95
N SER A 25 -88.71 -23.58 13.71
CA SER A 25 -87.62 -24.16 14.53
C SER A 25 -87.22 -25.56 14.07
N PHE A 26 -85.91 -25.83 14.05
CA PHE A 26 -85.33 -27.17 14.07
C PHE A 26 -84.05 -27.15 14.91
N VAL A 27 -83.74 -28.28 15.56
CA VAL A 27 -82.65 -28.40 16.54
C VAL A 27 -81.34 -28.81 15.86
N SER A 28 -80.22 -28.16 16.23
CA SER A 28 -78.88 -28.68 15.94
C SER A 28 -77.87 -28.33 17.03
N TRP A 29 -77.11 -29.36 17.41
CA TRP A 29 -75.93 -29.46 18.27
C TRP A 29 -75.13 -28.19 18.62
N GLN A 30 -74.86 -28.03 19.93
CA GLN A 30 -73.88 -27.07 20.44
C GLN A 30 -72.45 -27.45 20.03
N SER A 31 -71.67 -26.45 19.64
CA SER A 31 -70.20 -26.51 19.58
C SER A 31 -69.63 -25.24 20.21
N ASN A 32 -69.49 -25.24 21.54
CA ASN A 32 -69.04 -24.06 22.30
C ASN A 32 -67.59 -23.74 21.94
N THR A 33 -67.35 -22.58 21.32
CA THR A 33 -66.00 -22.12 20.99
C THR A 33 -65.40 -21.32 22.14
N ILE A 34 -64.07 -21.19 22.19
CA ILE A 34 -63.41 -20.32 23.19
C ILE A 34 -63.82 -18.85 22.98
N THR A 35 -64.15 -18.47 21.74
CA THR A 35 -64.66 -17.15 21.35
C THR A 35 -65.91 -16.74 22.15
N ASP A 36 -66.81 -17.69 22.44
CA ASP A 36 -68.06 -17.45 23.16
C ASP A 36 -67.87 -17.09 24.65
N LYS A 37 -66.64 -17.21 25.17
CA LYS A 37 -66.27 -16.72 26.52
C LYS A 37 -65.68 -15.32 26.53
N PHE A 38 -65.44 -14.72 25.36
CA PHE A 38 -64.84 -13.39 25.20
C PHE A 38 -65.62 -12.46 24.26
N SER A 39 -66.74 -12.92 23.69
CA SER A 39 -67.67 -12.10 22.91
C SER A 39 -68.54 -11.24 23.83
N LEU A 40 -68.11 -9.99 24.03
CA LEU A 40 -68.96 -8.95 24.60
C LEU A 40 -70.21 -8.71 23.73
N SER A 41 -71.33 -8.37 24.37
CA SER A 41 -72.61 -8.14 23.67
C SER A 41 -72.51 -6.96 22.69
N PRO A 42 -73.22 -6.93 21.54
CA PRO A 42 -73.30 -5.73 20.70
C PRO A 42 -73.94 -4.50 21.37
N ASP A 43 -74.53 -4.67 22.56
CA ASP A 43 -75.07 -3.63 23.43
C ASP A 43 -74.03 -3.26 24.53
N PRO A 44 -73.35 -2.09 24.45
CA PRO A 44 -72.30 -1.70 25.40
C PRO A 44 -72.77 -1.53 26.84
N THR A 45 -74.07 -1.27 27.06
CA THR A 45 -74.62 -1.08 28.41
C THR A 45 -74.54 -2.34 29.28
N ARG A 46 -74.30 -3.50 28.66
CA ARG A 46 -74.19 -4.81 29.32
C ARG A 46 -72.76 -5.18 29.72
N TRP A 47 -71.77 -4.33 29.44
CA TRP A 47 -70.35 -4.65 29.68
C TRP A 47 -69.87 -4.33 31.10
N GLY A 48 -70.76 -3.81 31.96
CA GLY A 48 -70.44 -3.33 33.31
C GLY A 48 -69.96 -1.87 33.35
N SER A 49 -69.44 -1.34 32.24
CA SER A 49 -69.21 0.08 32.01
C SER A 49 -70.52 0.81 31.67
N THR A 50 -70.87 1.88 32.39
CA THR A 50 -72.10 2.65 32.12
C THR A 50 -71.85 3.70 31.03
N VAL A 51 -71.71 3.25 29.78
CA VAL A 51 -71.40 4.08 28.62
C VAL A 51 -72.58 5.02 28.29
N SER A 52 -72.57 6.22 28.89
CA SER A 52 -73.63 7.22 28.76
C SER A 52 -73.00 8.62 28.61
N PRO A 53 -73.35 9.41 27.57
CA PRO A 53 -72.74 10.73 27.32
C PRO A 53 -72.94 11.81 28.40
N GLY A 54 -73.54 11.49 29.54
CA GLY A 54 -73.70 12.36 30.70
C GLY A 54 -72.96 11.90 31.96
N ILE A 55 -72.13 10.87 31.86
CA ILE A 55 -71.29 10.36 32.98
C ILE A 55 -69.82 10.64 32.63
N PRO A 56 -69.11 11.48 33.39
CA PRO A 56 -67.70 11.79 33.09
C PRO A 56 -66.78 10.58 33.31
N GLU A 57 -65.92 10.31 32.32
CA GLU A 57 -64.87 9.29 32.40
C GLU A 57 -63.51 9.92 32.76
N PRO A 58 -62.56 9.20 33.40
CA PRO A 58 -61.36 9.80 33.98
C PRO A 58 -60.42 10.50 32.99
N ASP A 59 -60.48 10.12 31.72
CA ASP A 59 -59.66 10.61 30.61
C ASP A 59 -60.42 11.50 29.61
N ASP A 60 -61.68 11.87 29.89
CA ASP A 60 -62.44 12.89 29.13
C ASP A 60 -61.62 14.17 28.91
N ALA A 61 -60.81 14.56 29.90
CA ALA A 61 -59.92 15.71 29.84
C ALA A 61 -58.82 15.66 28.75
N LEU A 62 -58.63 14.53 28.06
CA LEU A 62 -57.79 14.42 26.86
C LEU A 62 -58.59 14.49 25.55
N HIS A 63 -59.88 14.14 25.55
CA HIS A 63 -60.61 13.77 24.32
C HIS A 63 -61.98 14.44 24.14
N ALA A 64 -62.57 15.03 25.20
CA ALA A 64 -63.86 15.73 25.16
C ALA A 64 -63.68 17.27 25.25
N PRO A 65 -63.64 18.01 24.13
CA PRO A 65 -63.61 19.47 24.15
C PRO A 65 -64.99 20.05 24.53
N ASP A 66 -65.09 20.65 25.72
CA ASP A 66 -66.31 21.32 26.20
C ASP A 66 -66.73 22.48 25.29
N ALA A 67 -67.76 22.25 24.47
CA ALA A 67 -68.32 23.20 23.53
C ALA A 67 -68.98 24.43 24.20
N THR A 68 -69.17 24.42 25.53
CA THR A 68 -69.84 25.51 26.27
C THR A 68 -68.88 26.51 26.93
N ARG A 69 -67.56 26.27 26.89
CA ARG A 69 -66.54 27.13 27.52
C ARG A 69 -65.56 27.78 26.55
N VAL A 70 -66.07 28.33 25.45
CA VAL A 70 -65.33 29.24 24.58
C VAL A 70 -65.12 30.59 25.28
N ASN A 71 -64.13 30.67 26.17
CA ASN A 71 -63.73 31.91 26.83
C ASN A 71 -62.40 32.38 26.24
N HIS A 72 -62.38 33.55 25.61
CA HIS A 72 -61.23 34.06 24.84
C HIS A 72 -60.12 34.61 25.75
N ALA A 73 -59.25 33.72 26.25
CA ALA A 73 -58.00 34.07 26.93
C ALA A 73 -56.82 33.30 26.33
N SER A 74 -56.09 33.93 25.42
CA SER A 74 -54.93 33.35 24.71
C SER A 74 -53.70 33.25 25.60
N HIS A 75 -53.72 32.32 26.56
CA HIS A 75 -52.54 31.97 27.34
C HIS A 75 -51.59 31.09 26.51
N PHE A 76 -50.64 31.73 25.83
CA PHE A 76 -49.54 31.09 25.07
C PHE A 76 -48.61 30.19 25.92
N LEU A 77 -48.85 30.08 27.22
CA LEU A 77 -48.06 29.36 28.22
C LEU A 77 -48.91 28.28 28.90
N THR A 78 -49.32 27.26 28.14
CA THR A 78 -49.84 26.02 28.74
C THR A 78 -48.68 25.15 29.22
N GLY A 79 -48.86 24.38 30.30
CA GLY A 79 -47.81 23.51 30.84
C GLY A 79 -47.27 22.48 29.82
N ARG A 80 -48.15 21.94 28.95
CA ARG A 80 -47.75 21.08 27.83
C ARG A 80 -46.95 21.83 26.76
N GLY A 81 -47.32 23.08 26.44
CA GLY A 81 -46.56 23.93 25.53
C GLY A 81 -45.16 24.24 26.04
N LEU A 82 -45.05 24.62 27.32
CA LEU A 82 -43.77 24.85 28.00
C LEU A 82 -42.88 23.59 28.03
N ALA A 83 -43.44 22.41 28.31
CA ALA A 83 -42.69 21.15 28.28
C ALA A 83 -42.14 20.83 26.87
N ASN A 84 -42.97 20.97 25.83
CA ASN A 84 -42.56 20.68 24.45
C ASN A 84 -41.52 21.68 23.93
N ILE A 85 -41.69 22.98 24.20
CA ILE A 85 -40.72 24.02 23.82
C ILE A 85 -39.42 23.84 24.62
N GLY A 86 -39.50 23.53 25.91
CA GLY A 86 -38.32 23.23 26.74
C GLY A 86 -37.52 22.03 26.23
N CYS A 87 -38.21 20.95 25.84
CA CYS A 87 -37.57 19.78 25.21
C CYS A 87 -36.87 20.14 23.90
N LEU A 88 -37.54 20.88 23.01
CA LEU A 88 -36.94 21.36 21.75
C LEU A 88 -35.73 22.27 21.98
N VAL A 89 -35.76 23.16 22.98
CA VAL A 89 -34.62 24.00 23.35
C VAL A 89 -33.46 23.16 23.90
N ILE A 90 -33.72 22.15 24.73
CA ILE A 90 -32.68 21.24 25.24
C ILE A 90 -32.02 20.46 24.10
N VAL A 91 -32.80 19.92 23.15
CA VAL A 91 -32.27 19.21 21.97
C VAL A 91 -31.48 20.16 21.06
N ALA A 92 -31.97 21.36 20.82
CA ALA A 92 -31.24 22.37 20.03
C ALA A 92 -29.92 22.79 20.69
N LEU A 93 -29.91 23.00 22.02
CA LEU A 93 -28.69 23.31 22.77
C LEU A 93 -27.70 22.14 22.80
N ALA A 94 -28.18 20.89 22.86
CA ALA A 94 -27.33 19.71 22.75
C ALA A 94 -26.69 19.58 21.35
N LEU A 95 -27.45 19.85 20.28
CA LEU A 95 -26.93 19.83 18.91
C LEU A 95 -25.94 20.99 18.65
N VAL A 96 -26.23 22.20 19.09
CA VAL A 96 -25.28 23.33 19.02
C VAL A 96 -24.05 23.04 19.89
N GLY A 97 -24.23 22.44 21.07
CA GLY A 97 -23.13 22.00 21.93
C GLY A 97 -22.22 20.96 21.26
N LEU A 98 -22.78 19.99 20.53
CA LEU A 98 -22.03 18.92 19.86
C LEU A 98 -21.36 19.36 18.56
N PHE A 99 -22.04 20.15 17.72
CA PHE A 99 -21.57 20.49 16.36
C PHE A 99 -20.94 21.88 16.22
N LEU A 100 -21.08 22.76 17.22
CA LEU A 100 -20.48 24.10 17.26
C LEU A 100 -19.66 24.32 18.54
N GLY A 101 -20.20 23.96 19.70
CA GLY A 101 -19.55 24.10 21.00
C GLY A 101 -18.30 23.23 21.14
N TYR A 102 -18.40 21.93 20.86
CA TYR A 102 -17.29 20.99 21.00
C TYR A 102 -16.13 21.27 20.02
N PRO A 103 -16.34 21.52 18.71
CA PRO A 103 -15.25 21.94 17.82
C PRO A 103 -14.59 23.25 18.25
N LEU A 104 -15.36 24.25 18.67
CA LEU A 104 -14.82 25.54 19.11
C LEU A 104 -14.05 25.42 20.44
N ALA A 105 -14.59 24.67 21.41
CA ALA A 105 -13.93 24.40 22.68
C ALA A 105 -12.64 23.60 22.49
N LYS A 106 -12.65 22.59 21.61
CA LYS A 106 -11.44 21.85 21.22
C LYS A 106 -10.41 22.76 20.57
N PHE A 107 -10.81 23.56 19.57
CA PHE A 107 -9.93 24.53 18.92
C PHE A 107 -9.31 25.54 19.90
N ILE A 108 -10.05 25.97 20.92
CA ILE A 108 -9.54 26.86 21.98
C ILE A 108 -8.59 26.12 22.94
N VAL A 109 -8.89 24.89 23.35
CA VAL A 109 -8.02 24.08 24.23
C VAL A 109 -6.71 23.68 23.54
N ASP A 110 -6.78 23.32 22.26
CA ASP A 110 -5.62 22.96 21.45
C ASP A 110 -4.82 24.23 21.07
N GLY A 111 -5.50 25.32 20.69
CA GLY A 111 -4.90 26.62 20.37
C GLY A 111 -4.18 27.30 21.54
N ILE A 112 -4.74 27.24 22.76
CA ILE A 112 -4.08 27.73 23.99
C ILE A 112 -2.94 26.78 24.43
N GLY A 113 -2.85 25.57 23.87
CA GLY A 113 -1.74 24.64 24.10
C GLY A 113 -0.41 25.03 23.44
N SER A 114 -0.38 26.06 22.59
CA SER A 114 0.75 26.45 21.74
C SER A 114 1.88 27.25 22.44
N SER A 115 2.24 26.88 23.68
CA SER A 115 3.47 27.35 24.33
C SER A 115 4.13 26.24 25.14
N GLY A 116 5.46 26.12 25.03
CA GLY A 116 6.21 24.93 25.43
C GLY A 116 6.16 24.64 26.93
N GLY A 117 5.57 23.50 27.31
CA GLY A 117 5.54 23.00 28.69
C GLY A 117 5.06 21.54 28.74
N MET A 118 5.78 20.70 29.49
CA MET A 118 5.50 19.26 29.55
C MET A 118 4.12 18.98 30.17
N ARG A 119 3.22 18.32 29.43
CA ARG A 119 1.96 17.81 29.97
C ARG A 119 2.17 16.43 30.60
N VAL A 120 2.30 16.41 31.92
CA VAL A 120 2.48 15.19 32.73
C VAL A 120 1.13 14.73 33.27
N ASN A 121 0.83 13.43 33.25
CA ASN A 121 -0.38 12.90 33.90
C ASN A 121 -0.22 12.91 35.43
N ALA A 122 -1.32 12.78 36.18
CA ALA A 122 -1.35 12.79 37.65
C ALA A 122 -0.55 11.64 38.32
N THR A 123 -0.01 10.69 37.53
CA THR A 123 0.90 9.62 37.97
C THR A 123 2.38 9.96 37.79
N GLY A 124 2.73 11.15 37.29
CA GLY A 124 4.11 11.52 36.94
C GLY A 124 4.60 10.95 35.60
N GLN A 125 3.78 10.15 34.92
CA GLN A 125 4.11 9.55 33.63
C GLN A 125 3.95 10.58 32.50
N VAL A 126 4.98 10.69 31.66
CA VAL A 126 4.88 11.23 30.30
C VAL A 126 4.03 10.27 29.47
N ALA A 127 3.19 10.79 28.58
CA ALA A 127 2.44 9.96 27.64
C ALA A 127 3.41 9.28 26.66
N SER A 128 3.61 7.96 26.78
CA SER A 128 4.42 7.20 25.84
C SER A 128 3.69 7.11 24.50
N MET A 129 4.30 7.60 23.42
CA MET A 129 3.75 7.54 22.07
C MET A 129 3.97 6.15 21.44
N GLY A 130 3.35 5.14 22.04
CA GLY A 130 3.40 3.73 21.60
C GLY A 130 4.82 3.17 21.51
N ASN A 131 4.98 2.15 20.66
CA ASN A 131 6.27 1.65 20.18
C ASN A 131 6.60 2.27 18.81
N PHE A 132 6.54 3.61 18.74
CA PHE A 132 6.70 4.35 17.49
C PHE A 132 7.99 5.20 17.48
N GLY A 133 9.05 4.66 18.11
CA GLY A 133 10.44 5.11 17.91
C GLY A 133 10.89 4.88 16.47
N LEU A 134 11.94 5.55 15.98
CA LEU A 134 12.64 5.07 14.78
C LEU A 134 13.35 3.75 15.09
N ILE A 135 13.82 3.61 16.32
CA ILE A 135 14.27 2.36 16.91
C ILE A 135 13.10 1.80 17.70
N ASP A 136 12.70 0.57 17.40
CA ASP A 136 11.73 -0.22 18.14
C ASP A 136 12.22 -0.45 19.59
N LEU A 137 11.32 -0.32 20.56
CA LEU A 137 11.60 -0.48 21.99
C LEU A 137 12.00 -1.91 22.38
N ASP A 138 11.57 -2.91 21.61
CA ASP A 138 11.90 -4.32 21.79
C ASP A 138 13.21 -4.71 21.09
N THR A 139 13.83 -3.82 20.29
CA THR A 139 15.14 -4.10 19.66
C THR A 139 16.20 -4.39 20.73
N PRO A 140 16.90 -5.54 20.68
CA PRO A 140 17.86 -5.90 21.69
C PRO A 140 19.11 -5.01 21.63
N SER A 141 19.65 -4.64 22.80
CA SER A 141 20.69 -3.61 22.92
C SER A 141 22.03 -3.89 22.21
N ASP A 142 22.31 -5.16 21.89
CA ASP A 142 23.47 -5.55 21.08
C ASP A 142 23.27 -5.30 19.58
N ALA A 143 22.02 -5.32 19.11
CA ALA A 143 21.63 -4.94 17.75
C ALA A 143 21.66 -3.42 17.50
N TYR A 144 22.02 -2.58 18.47
CA TYR A 144 22.15 -1.13 18.26
C TYR A 144 23.39 -0.77 17.43
N THR A 145 24.38 -1.66 17.32
CA THR A 145 25.61 -1.43 16.55
C THR A 145 26.14 -2.72 15.94
N ILE A 146 26.48 -2.69 14.64
CA ILE A 146 27.14 -3.82 13.95
C ILE A 146 28.49 -3.40 13.39
N LYS A 147 29.19 -4.35 12.78
CA LYS A 147 30.28 -4.07 11.83
C LYS A 147 29.78 -4.30 10.41
N SER A 148 30.14 -3.41 9.49
CA SER A 148 30.05 -3.63 8.05
C SER A 148 30.77 -4.94 7.70
N LEU A 149 30.14 -5.77 6.87
CA LEU A 149 30.73 -7.04 6.43
C LEU A 149 31.79 -6.80 5.34
N LYS A 150 31.66 -5.71 4.56
CA LYS A 150 32.60 -5.34 3.49
C LYS A 150 33.85 -4.61 4.01
N THR A 151 33.71 -3.77 5.03
CA THR A 151 34.76 -2.84 5.49
C THR A 151 35.22 -3.04 6.93
N GLY A 152 34.47 -3.79 7.75
CA GLY A 152 34.75 -3.98 9.18
C GLY A 152 34.52 -2.75 10.07
N LYS A 153 34.20 -1.58 9.49
CA LYS A 153 33.85 -0.35 10.23
C LYS A 153 32.58 -0.56 11.06
N ARG A 154 32.48 0.14 12.19
CA ARG A 154 31.27 0.18 13.02
C ARG A 154 30.16 0.95 12.30
N MET A 155 28.96 0.38 12.30
CA MET A 155 27.72 1.00 11.85
C MET A 155 26.78 1.16 13.06
N GLN A 156 25.86 2.13 13.00
CA GLN A 156 24.88 2.42 14.03
C GLN A 156 23.48 2.15 13.51
N LEU A 157 22.64 1.51 14.32
CA LEU A 157 21.23 1.31 14.01
C LEU A 157 20.51 2.67 13.92
N VAL A 158 19.77 2.89 12.83
CA VAL A 158 19.05 4.13 12.52
C VAL A 158 17.54 3.94 12.34
N PHE A 159 17.11 2.72 12.03
CA PHE A 159 15.70 2.30 12.06
C PHE A 159 15.59 0.82 12.44
N SER A 160 14.53 0.46 13.17
CA SER A 160 14.14 -0.94 13.40
C SER A 160 12.63 -1.10 13.59
N ASP A 161 12.15 -2.30 13.26
CA ASP A 161 10.83 -2.83 13.60
C ASP A 161 11.00 -4.33 13.88
N GLU A 162 10.62 -4.76 15.08
CA GLU A 162 10.75 -6.14 15.57
C GLU A 162 9.41 -6.90 15.53
N PHE A 163 8.34 -6.26 15.04
CA PHE A 163 7.01 -6.85 14.84
C PHE A 163 6.39 -7.57 16.06
N ASN A 164 6.90 -7.33 17.28
CA ASN A 164 6.53 -8.02 18.52
C ASN A 164 5.13 -7.69 19.08
N THR A 165 4.53 -6.59 18.63
CA THR A 165 3.13 -6.28 18.92
C THR A 165 2.23 -7.09 17.98
N ASP A 166 1.65 -8.18 18.46
CA ASP A 166 0.69 -9.01 17.71
C ASP A 166 -0.57 -8.22 17.29
N GLY A 167 -1.14 -8.57 16.13
CA GLY A 167 -2.40 -8.04 15.63
C GLY A 167 -2.33 -6.62 15.07
N ARG A 168 -1.16 -6.14 14.63
CA ARG A 168 -1.04 -4.87 13.91
C ARG A 168 -1.87 -4.89 12.63
N SER A 169 -2.52 -3.76 12.37
CA SER A 169 -3.21 -3.46 11.11
C SER A 169 -2.28 -2.65 10.23
N PHE A 170 -2.29 -2.94 8.93
CA PHE A 170 -1.50 -2.23 7.92
C PHE A 170 -2.38 -1.60 6.83
N TYR A 171 -3.65 -1.34 7.13
CA TYR A 171 -4.49 -0.52 6.27
C TYR A 171 -3.96 0.93 6.21
N PRO A 172 -4.25 1.70 5.14
CA PRO A 172 -3.71 3.05 4.95
C PRO A 172 -3.95 4.00 6.13
N GLY A 173 -2.87 4.31 6.86
CA GLY A 173 -2.85 5.20 8.02
C GLY A 173 -2.95 4.54 9.40
N ASP A 174 -3.07 3.21 9.48
CA ASP A 174 -3.14 2.48 10.77
C ASP A 174 -1.76 2.29 11.44
N ASP A 175 -0.68 2.23 10.66
CA ASP A 175 0.70 2.03 11.13
C ASP A 175 1.63 3.16 10.64
N PRO A 176 2.57 3.66 11.46
CA PRO A 176 3.40 4.82 11.11
C PRO A 176 4.66 4.47 10.31
N TYR A 177 4.96 3.19 10.06
CA TYR A 177 6.14 2.75 9.29
C TYR A 177 5.80 1.93 8.05
N TRP A 178 4.60 1.36 7.98
CA TRP A 178 4.22 0.46 6.89
C TRP A 178 2.76 0.61 6.44
N GLU A 179 2.51 0.38 5.15
CA GLU A 179 1.18 0.24 4.56
C GLU A 179 1.15 -1.01 3.68
N ALA A 180 0.08 -1.80 3.77
CA ALA A 180 -0.18 -2.87 2.84
C ALA A 180 -0.97 -2.35 1.64
N GLU A 181 -0.53 -2.67 0.43
CA GLU A 181 -1.17 -2.21 -0.80
C GLU A 181 -2.51 -2.92 -1.05
N ASN A 182 -3.42 -2.24 -1.74
CA ASN A 182 -4.73 -2.76 -2.15
C ASN A 182 -4.91 -2.66 -3.67
N LEU A 183 -4.26 -3.55 -4.41
CA LEU A 183 -4.19 -3.51 -5.88
C LEU A 183 -3.94 -4.89 -6.51
N HIS A 184 -4.22 -5.01 -7.81
CA HIS A 184 -3.65 -6.07 -8.65
C HIS A 184 -2.27 -5.63 -9.13
N TYR A 185 -1.24 -6.43 -8.84
CA TYR A 185 0.12 -6.17 -9.32
C TYR A 185 0.27 -6.66 -10.77
N TRP A 186 -0.39 -5.93 -11.68
CA TRP A 186 -0.59 -6.30 -13.08
C TRP A 186 0.71 -6.34 -13.89
N SER A 187 1.72 -5.55 -13.52
CA SER A 187 2.97 -5.38 -14.30
C SER A 187 3.78 -6.67 -14.43
N THR A 188 3.60 -7.60 -13.48
CA THR A 188 4.19 -8.95 -13.52
C THR A 188 3.12 -10.04 -13.72
N ASN A 189 1.90 -9.71 -14.14
CA ASN A 189 0.78 -10.65 -14.33
C ASN A 189 0.44 -11.50 -13.09
N ASN A 190 0.45 -10.91 -11.90
CA ASN A 190 0.19 -11.68 -10.66
C ASN A 190 -1.19 -12.34 -10.67
N MET A 191 -1.27 -13.53 -10.06
CA MET A 191 -2.48 -14.37 -10.05
C MET A 191 -3.40 -14.04 -8.86
N GLU A 192 -2.89 -13.31 -7.89
CA GLU A 192 -3.57 -12.79 -6.71
C GLU A 192 -3.84 -11.28 -6.76
N TRP A 193 -4.86 -10.86 -6.01
CA TRP A 193 -5.01 -9.48 -5.58
C TRP A 193 -4.18 -9.27 -4.29
N TYR A 194 -3.47 -8.14 -4.15
CA TYR A 194 -2.87 -7.74 -2.89
C TYR A 194 -3.91 -6.99 -2.05
N ASP A 195 -4.20 -7.50 -0.85
CA ASP A 195 -5.21 -6.97 0.07
C ASP A 195 -4.59 -6.77 1.46
N PRO A 196 -4.80 -5.63 2.14
CA PRO A 196 -4.26 -5.40 3.49
C PRO A 196 -4.65 -6.47 4.52
N VAL A 197 -5.78 -7.16 4.36
CA VAL A 197 -6.19 -8.26 5.27
C VAL A 197 -5.26 -9.48 5.21
N ALA A 198 -4.40 -9.57 4.19
CA ALA A 198 -3.36 -10.60 4.11
C ALA A 198 -2.15 -10.31 5.00
N VAL A 199 -2.02 -9.09 5.53
CA VAL A 199 -0.83 -8.62 6.24
C VAL A 199 -1.14 -8.25 7.68
N THR A 200 -0.43 -8.85 8.64
CA THR A 200 -0.56 -8.56 10.09
C THR A 200 0.69 -9.04 10.84
N THR A 201 0.76 -8.85 12.15
CA THR A 201 1.81 -9.43 13.02
C THR A 201 1.24 -10.55 13.89
N ALA A 202 1.99 -11.64 14.06
CA ALA A 202 1.58 -12.73 14.95
C ALA A 202 2.77 -13.59 15.43
N ASN A 203 2.89 -13.80 16.74
CA ASN A 203 3.96 -14.54 17.39
C ASN A 203 5.35 -13.93 17.08
N GLY A 204 5.52 -12.64 17.39
CA GLY A 204 6.84 -11.98 17.30
C GLY A 204 7.39 -11.88 15.88
N SER A 205 6.53 -11.61 14.89
CA SER A 205 6.94 -11.44 13.49
C SER A 205 5.79 -10.94 12.62
N LEU A 206 6.12 -10.19 11.57
CA LEU A 206 5.23 -9.89 10.45
C LEU A 206 4.76 -11.20 9.78
N LYS A 207 3.56 -11.20 9.21
CA LYS A 207 2.95 -12.23 8.36
C LYS A 207 2.40 -11.59 7.10
N ILE A 208 2.75 -12.11 5.92
CA ILE A 208 2.14 -11.79 4.62
C ILE A 208 1.58 -13.09 4.04
N THR A 209 0.26 -13.21 3.96
CA THR A 209 -0.43 -14.49 3.77
C THR A 209 -1.04 -14.61 2.38
N LEU A 210 -0.53 -15.52 1.56
CA LEU A 210 -1.11 -15.89 0.28
C LEU A 210 -2.13 -17.02 0.46
N SER A 211 -3.31 -16.85 -0.13
CA SER A 211 -4.48 -17.70 0.09
C SER A 211 -5.31 -17.89 -1.18
N ALA A 212 -5.88 -19.09 -1.35
CA ALA A 212 -6.88 -19.39 -2.37
C ALA A 212 -8.26 -18.80 -1.98
N THR A 213 -8.31 -17.47 -1.85
CA THR A 213 -9.53 -16.70 -1.54
C THR A 213 -9.84 -15.76 -2.69
N PRO A 214 -10.89 -16.03 -3.48
CA PRO A 214 -11.27 -15.17 -4.61
C PRO A 214 -11.53 -13.73 -4.15
N THR A 215 -10.80 -12.78 -4.74
CA THR A 215 -10.74 -11.38 -4.29
C THR A 215 -10.66 -10.47 -5.52
N ASN A 216 -11.56 -9.48 -5.61
CA ASN A 216 -11.60 -8.45 -6.64
C ASN A 216 -11.51 -8.95 -8.11
N GLY A 217 -12.03 -10.15 -8.37
CA GLY A 217 -12.06 -10.78 -9.71
C GLY A 217 -10.93 -11.78 -9.97
N LEU A 218 -9.94 -11.88 -9.08
CA LEU A 218 -8.87 -12.87 -9.14
C LEU A 218 -9.17 -14.05 -8.19
N ASN A 219 -8.54 -15.20 -8.45
CA ASN A 219 -8.80 -16.44 -7.71
C ASN A 219 -8.07 -16.52 -6.36
N TYR A 220 -7.02 -15.70 -6.18
CA TYR A 220 -6.13 -15.71 -5.04
C TYR A 220 -6.03 -14.33 -4.39
N ARG A 221 -5.56 -14.32 -3.14
CA ARG A 221 -5.28 -13.11 -2.36
C ARG A 221 -3.97 -13.27 -1.63
N GLY A 222 -3.02 -12.36 -1.87
CA GLY A 222 -1.75 -12.23 -1.17
C GLY A 222 -1.62 -10.85 -0.56
N GLY A 223 -0.38 -10.43 -0.28
CA GLY A 223 -0.09 -9.08 0.19
C GLY A 223 1.28 -8.58 -0.24
N LEU A 224 1.38 -7.26 -0.31
CA LEU A 224 2.61 -6.48 -0.47
C LEU A 224 2.59 -5.41 0.61
N LEU A 225 3.56 -5.44 1.51
CA LEU A 225 3.82 -4.41 2.50
C LEU A 225 4.88 -3.46 1.96
N THR A 226 4.57 -2.18 1.91
CA THR A 226 5.47 -1.10 1.53
C THR A 226 5.70 -0.17 2.71
N SER A 227 6.84 0.49 2.77
CA SER A 227 7.03 1.62 3.67
C SER A 227 6.64 2.98 3.03
N TRP A 228 6.42 3.04 1.71
CA TRP A 228 6.41 4.27 0.89
C TRP A 228 5.55 5.44 1.40
N GLN A 229 4.36 5.22 1.95
CA GLN A 229 3.49 6.33 2.40
C GLN A 229 4.10 7.17 3.53
N VAL A 230 4.97 6.57 4.35
CA VAL A 230 5.66 7.24 5.46
C VAL A 230 6.69 8.27 4.96
N TRP A 231 7.01 8.20 3.67
CA TRP A 231 7.95 9.04 2.96
C TRP A 231 7.25 10.26 2.33
N ARG A 232 5.94 10.45 2.60
CA ARG A 232 5.16 11.63 2.16
C ARG A 232 5.23 12.85 3.08
N PHE A 233 5.62 12.67 4.35
CA PHE A 233 5.42 13.67 5.42
C PHE A 233 6.72 14.30 5.96
N PRO A 234 7.57 14.98 5.17
CA PRO A 234 8.60 15.82 5.74
C PRO A 234 7.96 16.96 6.55
N SER A 235 8.66 17.39 7.60
CA SER A 235 8.33 18.54 8.44
C SER A 235 6.95 18.54 9.13
N LEU A 236 6.85 17.79 10.22
CA LEU A 236 6.42 18.49 11.45
C LEU A 236 7.51 19.52 11.83
N PRO A 237 7.17 20.68 12.41
CA PRO A 237 8.20 21.60 12.90
C PRO A 237 9.05 20.96 14.00
N ASP A 238 10.34 21.29 13.99
CA ASP A 238 11.43 20.66 14.76
C ASP A 238 11.87 19.29 14.23
N SER A 239 13.16 18.96 14.39
CA SER A 239 13.85 17.97 13.54
C SER A 239 13.66 16.50 14.00
N GLN A 240 12.42 16.05 14.17
CA GLN A 240 12.12 14.70 14.69
C GLN A 240 10.96 14.00 13.95
N ARG A 241 11.31 13.22 12.91
CA ARG A 241 10.49 12.21 12.20
C ARG A 241 9.38 12.77 11.30
N PRO A 242 8.84 11.97 10.34
CA PRO A 242 9.30 10.66 9.86
C PRO A 242 10.59 10.76 9.05
N ALA A 243 11.21 9.60 8.77
CA ALA A 243 12.59 9.54 8.33
C ALA A 243 12.78 8.47 7.25
N GLY A 244 13.10 8.93 6.02
CA GLY A 244 13.35 8.07 4.87
C GLY A 244 14.80 7.57 4.83
N ILE A 245 15.01 6.29 5.06
CA ILE A 245 16.33 5.67 5.06
C ILE A 245 17.01 5.78 3.68
N ASN A 246 18.17 6.43 3.62
CA ASN A 246 19.11 6.21 2.54
C ASN A 246 19.87 4.91 2.85
N PHE A 247 19.69 3.88 2.03
CA PHE A 247 20.01 2.50 2.42
C PHE A 247 21.52 2.17 2.44
N ALA A 248 22.20 2.48 3.54
CA ALA A 248 23.21 1.56 4.04
C ALA A 248 22.53 0.69 5.10
N SER A 249 22.25 -0.58 4.78
CA SER A 249 21.90 -1.56 5.80
C SER A 249 21.84 -3.00 5.33
N ARG A 250 22.59 -3.85 6.03
CA ARG A 250 22.21 -5.24 6.28
C ARG A 250 20.83 -5.26 6.92
N ALA A 251 19.80 -5.29 6.08
CA ALA A 251 18.57 -5.98 6.44
C ALA A 251 18.96 -7.38 6.90
N ALA A 252 18.14 -7.93 7.77
CA ALA A 252 18.31 -9.28 8.25
C ALA A 252 16.92 -9.87 8.39
N PHE A 253 16.26 -9.91 7.23
CA PHE A 253 15.03 -10.65 7.01
C PHE A 253 15.16 -12.02 7.66
N SER A 254 14.05 -12.54 8.14
CA SER A 254 13.78 -13.94 7.87
C SER A 254 12.30 -14.29 7.90
N SER A 255 11.91 -15.00 6.84
CA SER A 255 10.89 -16.02 6.88
C SER A 255 11.56 -17.40 6.91
N PRO A 256 10.91 -18.42 7.50
CA PRO A 256 10.96 -19.75 6.92
C PRO A 256 10.28 -19.69 5.54
N LEU A 257 10.76 -20.29 4.46
CA LEU A 257 9.97 -20.37 3.23
C LEU A 257 8.76 -21.33 3.43
N ARG A 258 7.55 -20.77 3.44
CA ARG A 258 6.42 -21.32 4.21
C ARG A 258 5.46 -22.24 3.43
N ASN A 259 5.97 -23.34 2.86
CA ASN A 259 5.29 -24.64 2.66
C ASN A 259 6.24 -25.64 1.95
N CYS A 260 6.81 -26.63 2.64
CA CYS A 260 7.69 -27.63 1.99
C CYS A 260 7.78 -28.98 2.75
N PRO A 261 6.98 -30.01 2.41
CA PRO A 261 7.09 -31.34 2.99
C PRO A 261 8.23 -32.15 2.33
N ALA A 262 9.48 -31.85 2.71
CA ALA A 262 10.73 -32.34 2.10
C ALA A 262 10.95 -31.83 0.64
N PRO A 263 12.18 -31.92 0.09
CA PRO A 263 12.51 -31.27 -1.19
C PRO A 263 11.98 -32.06 -2.41
N THR A 264 10.67 -32.00 -2.64
CA THR A 264 10.03 -32.40 -3.91
C THR A 264 9.80 -31.17 -4.79
N THR A 265 10.89 -30.65 -5.34
CA THR A 265 11.06 -29.99 -6.67
C THR A 265 10.09 -28.89 -7.16
N PHE A 266 8.77 -29.01 -7.00
CA PHE A 266 7.78 -28.28 -7.78
C PHE A 266 7.25 -26.99 -7.13
N MET A 267 6.88 -26.99 -5.84
CA MET A 267 6.10 -25.88 -5.25
C MET A 267 6.81 -24.52 -5.20
N ALA A 268 8.13 -24.50 -5.05
CA ALA A 268 8.90 -23.24 -4.94
C ALA A 268 9.35 -22.69 -6.30
N GLN A 269 8.89 -23.30 -7.41
CA GLN A 269 8.84 -22.65 -8.73
C GLN A 269 7.59 -21.76 -8.86
N SER A 270 6.59 -21.97 -7.99
CA SER A 270 5.25 -21.38 -8.10
C SER A 270 5.02 -20.12 -7.26
N LEU A 271 5.85 -19.89 -6.23
CA LEU A 271 5.72 -18.76 -5.31
C LEU A 271 6.81 -17.72 -5.57
N TRP A 272 6.42 -16.44 -5.60
CA TRP A 272 7.32 -15.30 -5.63
C TRP A 272 7.21 -14.51 -4.32
N PRO A 273 7.97 -14.91 -3.27
CA PRO A 273 8.24 -14.06 -2.13
C PRO A 273 9.53 -13.26 -2.35
N ALA A 274 9.43 -11.95 -2.16
CA ALA A 274 10.55 -11.03 -2.32
C ALA A 274 10.65 -10.03 -1.16
N PHE A 275 11.86 -9.54 -0.93
CA PHE A 275 12.15 -8.37 -0.10
C PHE A 275 13.17 -7.52 -0.85
N TRP A 276 12.86 -6.25 -1.04
CA TRP A 276 13.53 -5.39 -2.00
C TRP A 276 13.37 -3.91 -1.64
N ALA A 277 14.10 -3.04 -2.31
CA ALA A 277 14.03 -1.61 -2.11
C ALA A 277 14.02 -0.86 -3.45
N MET A 278 13.16 0.15 -3.58
CA MET A 278 13.01 0.98 -4.78
C MET A 278 13.18 2.47 -4.44
N GLY A 279 13.75 3.28 -5.34
CA GLY A 279 13.76 4.75 -5.22
C GLY A 279 12.36 5.36 -5.17
N ASN A 280 12.09 6.19 -4.15
CA ASN A 280 10.73 6.65 -3.80
C ASN A 280 10.07 7.63 -4.79
N LEU A 281 10.77 8.11 -5.82
CA LEU A 281 10.17 8.85 -6.93
C LEU A 281 9.29 7.97 -7.84
N GLY A 282 9.33 6.65 -7.68
CA GLY A 282 8.30 5.71 -8.12
C GLY A 282 7.58 5.06 -6.93
N ARG A 283 6.43 4.41 -7.20
CA ARG A 283 5.71 3.54 -6.26
C ARG A 283 5.35 2.22 -6.96
N ALA A 284 5.91 1.12 -6.46
CA ALA A 284 5.65 -0.24 -6.94
C ALA A 284 4.14 -0.54 -7.06
N GLY A 285 3.71 -1.03 -8.22
CA GLY A 285 2.29 -1.26 -8.54
C GLY A 285 1.54 -0.07 -9.14
N TYR A 286 2.14 1.13 -9.21
CA TYR A 286 1.51 2.35 -9.74
C TYR A 286 2.22 2.79 -11.02
N GLY A 287 1.80 2.21 -12.16
CA GLY A 287 2.52 2.29 -13.44
C GLY A 287 2.90 3.70 -13.87
N ALA A 288 1.97 4.66 -13.80
CA ALA A 288 2.24 6.06 -14.16
C ALA A 288 3.37 6.69 -13.32
N SER A 289 3.56 6.29 -12.06
CA SER A 289 4.71 6.76 -11.27
C SER A 289 6.04 6.19 -11.78
N LEU A 290 6.04 4.94 -12.23
CA LEU A 290 7.19 4.15 -12.69
C LEU A 290 7.57 4.42 -14.16
N ASP A 291 6.63 4.90 -14.97
CA ASP A 291 6.76 5.11 -16.42
C ASP A 291 7.88 6.10 -16.78
N GLY A 292 8.98 5.58 -17.36
CA GLY A 292 10.21 6.33 -17.62
C GLY A 292 11.04 6.67 -16.37
N MET A 293 10.76 6.03 -15.23
CA MET A 293 11.47 6.20 -13.96
C MET A 293 12.18 4.93 -13.52
N TRP A 294 11.51 3.79 -13.61
CA TRP A 294 12.06 2.47 -13.31
C TRP A 294 12.63 1.84 -14.60
N PRO A 295 13.73 1.07 -14.54
CA PRO A 295 14.66 0.84 -13.43
C PRO A 295 15.89 1.77 -13.53
N TYR A 296 15.71 3.05 -13.87
CA TYR A 296 16.85 3.94 -14.16
C TYR A 296 17.72 4.19 -12.92
N THR A 297 19.03 4.28 -13.13
CA THR A 297 19.91 5.07 -12.27
C THR A 297 20.99 5.69 -13.14
N TYR A 298 20.80 6.96 -13.48
CA TYR A 298 21.54 7.57 -14.57
C TYR A 298 21.58 9.09 -14.42
N ASP A 299 22.78 9.65 -14.54
CA ASP A 299 23.10 11.07 -14.33
C ASP A 299 23.99 11.62 -15.47
N ALA A 300 23.71 11.18 -16.69
CA ALA A 300 24.36 11.63 -17.92
C ALA A 300 23.33 12.14 -18.92
N CYS A 301 23.76 12.96 -19.87
CA CYS A 301 22.92 13.43 -20.97
C CYS A 301 23.44 12.93 -22.32
N ASP A 302 22.95 11.75 -22.71
CA ASP A 302 23.28 11.03 -23.93
C ASP A 302 22.09 10.13 -24.35
N VAL A 303 22.32 9.21 -25.28
CA VAL A 303 21.29 8.33 -25.85
C VAL A 303 20.65 7.39 -24.81
N GLY A 304 21.30 7.14 -23.68
CA GLY A 304 20.74 6.39 -22.57
C GLY A 304 19.51 7.04 -21.94
N THR A 305 19.27 8.33 -22.19
CA THR A 305 18.08 9.06 -21.74
C THR A 305 16.90 8.99 -22.72
N ALA A 306 17.11 8.49 -23.94
CA ALA A 306 16.16 8.56 -25.05
C ALA A 306 15.26 7.29 -25.15
N PRO A 307 14.08 7.39 -25.80
CA PRO A 307 13.23 6.23 -26.06
C PRO A 307 13.97 5.08 -26.75
N ASN A 308 13.74 3.86 -26.27
CA ASN A 308 14.39 2.63 -26.72
C ASN A 308 15.94 2.68 -26.71
N GLN A 309 16.55 3.60 -25.94
CA GLN A 309 17.98 3.94 -26.03
C GLN A 309 18.46 4.30 -27.44
N THR A 310 17.62 4.97 -28.24
CA THR A 310 18.03 5.41 -29.59
C THR A 310 17.64 6.84 -29.95
N ARG A 311 18.36 7.41 -30.91
CA ARG A 311 17.99 8.61 -31.64
C ARG A 311 18.16 8.36 -33.14
N ASN A 312 17.09 8.49 -33.92
CA ASN A 312 17.08 8.23 -35.37
C ASN A 312 17.58 6.81 -35.75
N GLY A 313 17.36 5.80 -34.90
CA GLY A 313 17.84 4.42 -35.11
C GLY A 313 19.32 4.19 -34.80
N LEU A 314 20.00 5.13 -34.13
CA LEU A 314 21.37 5.00 -33.63
C LEU A 314 21.40 5.01 -32.09
N PRO A 315 22.30 4.27 -31.45
CA PRO A 315 23.29 3.36 -32.04
C PRO A 315 22.65 2.06 -32.56
N THR A 316 23.16 1.52 -33.66
CA THR A 316 22.57 0.33 -34.33
C THR A 316 22.59 -0.94 -33.46
N ILE A 317 23.47 -1.01 -32.45
CA ILE A 317 23.52 -2.14 -31.52
C ILE A 317 22.31 -2.16 -30.59
N ALA A 318 21.71 -1.00 -30.28
CA ALA A 318 20.47 -0.91 -29.50
C ALA A 318 19.23 -1.37 -30.30
N MET A 319 19.36 -1.50 -31.63
CA MET A 319 18.34 -2.09 -32.51
C MET A 319 18.53 -3.59 -32.78
N THR A 320 19.60 -4.22 -32.28
CA THR A 320 19.98 -5.60 -32.69
C THR A 320 20.57 -6.51 -31.60
N SER A 321 21.05 -5.97 -30.49
CA SER A 321 21.69 -6.77 -29.41
C SER A 321 20.74 -7.22 -28.30
N GLY A 322 19.47 -6.83 -28.35
CA GLY A 322 18.50 -7.04 -27.29
C GLY A 322 17.90 -8.44 -27.20
N ASP A 323 16.62 -8.48 -26.83
CA ASP A 323 15.89 -9.73 -26.73
C ASP A 323 15.58 -10.29 -28.13
N ASN A 324 16.22 -11.42 -28.45
CA ASN A 324 16.18 -12.10 -29.73
C ASN A 324 15.35 -13.40 -29.67
N ASP A 325 14.57 -13.65 -28.62
CA ASP A 325 13.67 -14.81 -28.59
C ASP A 325 12.56 -14.68 -29.65
N PRO A 326 12.39 -15.65 -30.57
CA PRO A 326 11.42 -15.54 -31.66
C PRO A 326 9.95 -15.65 -31.22
N THR A 327 9.68 -15.92 -29.94
CA THR A 327 8.33 -15.86 -29.35
C THR A 327 8.00 -14.49 -28.76
N HIS A 328 9.01 -13.64 -28.54
CA HIS A 328 8.84 -12.29 -27.99
C HIS A 328 8.64 -11.23 -29.09
N ILE A 329 7.97 -10.14 -28.74
CA ILE A 329 7.61 -9.05 -29.68
C ILE A 329 8.71 -7.99 -29.85
N TYR A 330 9.90 -8.25 -29.30
CA TYR A 330 10.99 -7.27 -29.15
C TYR A 330 12.11 -7.39 -30.19
N HIS A 331 11.98 -8.31 -31.15
CA HIS A 331 12.70 -8.43 -32.43
C HIS A 331 14.22 -8.10 -32.50
N GLY A 332 14.96 -8.21 -31.39
CA GLY A 332 16.36 -7.84 -31.26
C GLY A 332 16.62 -6.40 -30.79
N GLU A 333 15.60 -5.56 -30.63
CA GLU A 333 15.70 -4.27 -29.97
C GLU A 333 16.07 -4.42 -28.48
N LEU A 334 16.98 -3.56 -28.02
CA LEU A 334 17.58 -3.63 -26.69
C LEU A 334 16.66 -3.09 -25.60
N SER A 335 15.86 -2.07 -25.87
CA SER A 335 15.02 -1.42 -24.88
C SER A 335 13.68 -0.99 -25.46
N TYR A 336 12.63 -1.14 -24.66
CA TYR A 336 11.28 -0.61 -24.86
C TYR A 336 10.92 0.45 -23.81
N LEU A 337 11.91 0.93 -23.05
CA LEU A 337 11.71 2.05 -22.11
C LEU A 337 11.48 3.37 -22.87
N PRO A 338 10.59 4.25 -22.40
CA PRO A 338 10.24 5.52 -23.06
C PRO A 338 11.32 6.61 -22.93
N GLY A 339 12.54 6.24 -22.53
CA GLY A 339 13.58 7.17 -22.05
C GLY A 339 13.43 7.48 -20.56
N GLN A 340 14.39 8.24 -20.02
CA GLN A 340 14.39 8.66 -18.61
C GLN A 340 13.58 9.96 -18.46
N ARG A 341 12.40 9.87 -17.83
CA ARG A 341 11.45 10.99 -17.67
C ARG A 341 12.03 12.19 -16.94
N LEU A 342 12.89 11.94 -15.93
CA LEU A 342 13.58 12.96 -15.13
C LEU A 342 15.09 12.94 -15.38
N SER A 343 15.49 12.90 -16.66
CA SER A 343 16.89 12.85 -17.07
C SER A 343 17.69 14.12 -16.78
N ARG A 344 19.03 13.99 -16.81
CA ARG A 344 19.94 15.15 -16.86
C ARG A 344 19.80 16.00 -18.14
N CYS A 345 19.19 15.45 -19.19
CA CYS A 345 18.84 16.20 -20.40
C CYS A 345 17.56 17.04 -20.26
N THR A 346 16.84 16.98 -19.13
CA THR A 346 15.59 17.74 -19.00
C THR A 346 15.84 19.25 -19.16
N CYS A 347 15.11 19.90 -20.06
CA CYS A 347 15.34 21.30 -20.42
C CYS A 347 15.13 22.25 -19.23
N PRO A 348 15.88 23.37 -19.13
CA PRO A 348 15.70 24.36 -18.07
C PRO A 348 14.26 24.88 -17.99
N GLY A 349 13.69 24.89 -16.78
CA GLY A 349 12.31 25.34 -16.54
C GLY A 349 11.22 24.30 -16.78
N GLU A 350 11.54 23.12 -17.33
CA GLU A 350 10.64 21.97 -17.33
C GLU A 350 10.51 21.38 -15.90
N SER A 351 9.43 20.62 -15.66
CA SER A 351 9.12 20.02 -14.36
C SER A 351 10.13 18.94 -13.97
N HIS A 352 10.95 19.22 -12.95
CA HIS A 352 11.98 18.31 -12.44
C HIS A 352 12.24 18.58 -10.95
N PRO A 353 12.41 17.56 -10.09
CA PRO A 353 12.64 17.77 -8.65
C PRO A 353 14.01 18.38 -8.33
N GLY A 354 15.00 18.22 -9.20
CA GLY A 354 16.38 18.63 -8.98
C GLY A 354 17.25 17.57 -8.26
N PRO A 355 18.39 17.97 -7.66
CA PRO A 355 18.96 19.32 -7.70
C PRO A 355 19.58 19.64 -9.07
N ILE A 356 20.30 20.74 -9.17
CA ILE A 356 20.96 21.21 -10.41
C ILE A 356 22.49 21.11 -10.24
N HIS A 357 23.16 20.53 -11.22
CA HIS A 357 24.62 20.45 -11.33
C HIS A 357 25.25 21.83 -11.50
N LYS A 358 26.56 21.93 -11.23
CA LYS A 358 27.34 23.18 -11.37
C LYS A 358 27.43 23.71 -12.81
N ASP A 359 27.04 22.91 -13.81
CA ASP A 359 26.96 23.28 -15.22
C ASP A 359 25.56 23.81 -15.64
N GLY A 360 24.57 23.76 -14.75
CA GLY A 360 23.19 24.16 -15.01
C GLY A 360 22.27 23.04 -15.52
N SER A 361 22.77 21.82 -15.74
CA SER A 361 21.92 20.65 -16.02
C SER A 361 21.30 20.09 -14.74
N TYR A 362 20.13 19.45 -14.82
CA TYR A 362 19.55 18.74 -13.67
C TYR A 362 20.39 17.49 -13.32
N VAL A 363 20.40 17.08 -12.05
CA VAL A 363 20.80 15.70 -11.72
C VAL A 363 19.78 14.74 -12.35
N GLY A 364 20.24 13.66 -12.97
CA GLY A 364 19.33 12.62 -13.47
C GLY A 364 18.68 11.85 -12.30
N ARG A 365 17.35 11.79 -12.28
CA ARG A 365 16.53 11.21 -11.20
C ARG A 365 15.67 10.06 -11.71
N ALA A 366 15.31 9.13 -10.83
CA ALA A 366 14.73 7.85 -11.22
C ALA A 366 14.09 7.05 -10.06
N ALA A 367 13.63 5.84 -10.36
CA ALA A 367 13.17 4.82 -9.41
C ALA A 367 13.98 3.51 -9.59
N PRO A 368 15.27 3.47 -9.18
CA PRO A 368 16.10 2.26 -9.23
C PRO A 368 15.67 1.20 -8.21
N GLU A 369 16.19 -0.01 -8.36
CA GLU A 369 15.78 -1.19 -7.61
C GLU A 369 16.97 -2.03 -7.12
N ILE A 370 16.94 -2.46 -5.86
CA ILE A 370 17.87 -3.44 -5.29
C ILE A 370 17.09 -4.52 -4.51
N ASP A 371 17.22 -5.76 -4.96
CA ASP A 371 16.58 -6.93 -4.39
C ASP A 371 17.45 -7.50 -3.27
N VAL A 372 16.94 -7.52 -2.04
CA VAL A 372 17.61 -8.23 -0.94
C VAL A 372 17.51 -9.74 -1.19
N PHE A 373 16.32 -10.20 -1.55
CA PHE A 373 16.12 -11.49 -2.20
C PHE A 373 14.82 -11.52 -3.00
N GLU A 374 14.79 -12.36 -4.03
CA GLU A 374 13.59 -13.03 -4.51
C GLU A 374 13.81 -14.54 -4.37
N ALA A 375 12.90 -15.30 -3.75
CA ALA A 375 13.13 -16.74 -3.62
C ALA A 375 12.89 -17.47 -4.93
N GLN A 376 13.72 -18.48 -5.21
CA GLN A 376 13.62 -19.34 -6.38
C GLN A 376 14.15 -20.75 -6.08
N MET A 377 14.20 -21.63 -7.08
CA MET A 377 14.75 -22.98 -6.97
C MET A 377 15.97 -23.16 -7.88
N ILE A 378 17.05 -23.69 -7.32
CA ILE A 378 18.29 -24.00 -8.04
C ILE A 378 18.16 -25.42 -8.60
N ASP A 379 17.74 -25.52 -9.87
CA ASP A 379 17.69 -26.78 -10.63
C ASP A 379 18.99 -26.98 -11.44
N GLU A 380 20.01 -27.51 -10.77
CA GLU A 380 21.25 -27.91 -11.43
C GLU A 380 21.17 -29.37 -11.92
N LYS A 381 21.24 -29.55 -13.24
CA LYS A 381 21.13 -30.86 -13.90
C LYS A 381 22.02 -31.95 -13.28
N GLY A 382 21.39 -32.89 -12.57
CA GLY A 382 22.06 -34.03 -11.94
C GLY A 382 22.39 -33.85 -10.45
N LYS A 383 22.09 -32.69 -9.87
CA LYS A 383 22.00 -32.47 -8.42
C LYS A 383 20.53 -32.58 -7.96
N PRO A 384 20.25 -32.75 -6.66
CA PRO A 384 18.91 -32.46 -6.11
C PRO A 384 18.61 -30.96 -6.26
N ILE A 385 17.36 -30.62 -6.59
CA ILE A 385 16.92 -29.21 -6.58
C ILE A 385 16.94 -28.70 -5.14
N VAL A 386 17.56 -27.54 -4.93
CA VAL A 386 17.67 -26.87 -3.62
C VAL A 386 17.08 -25.47 -3.67
N GLY A 387 16.61 -24.98 -2.53
CA GLY A 387 16.11 -23.61 -2.41
C GLY A 387 17.22 -22.57 -2.61
N GLY A 388 16.91 -21.51 -3.34
CA GLY A 388 17.81 -20.41 -3.63
C GLY A 388 17.14 -19.04 -3.53
N VAL A 389 17.95 -17.99 -3.67
CA VAL A 389 17.50 -16.61 -3.79
C VAL A 389 18.19 -15.93 -4.96
N SER A 390 17.43 -15.25 -5.82
CA SER A 390 17.96 -14.15 -6.64
C SER A 390 18.40 -13.05 -5.68
N GLN A 391 19.60 -12.52 -5.84
CA GLN A 391 20.06 -11.32 -5.15
C GLN A 391 20.59 -10.36 -6.21
N SER A 392 19.87 -9.26 -6.44
CA SER A 392 19.99 -8.48 -7.67
C SER A 392 19.87 -6.97 -7.49
N GLY A 393 20.26 -6.24 -8.53
CA GLY A 393 19.83 -4.87 -8.78
C GLY A 393 19.42 -4.75 -10.25
N GLN A 394 18.43 -3.90 -10.51
CA GLN A 394 17.92 -3.61 -11.85
C GLN A 394 18.42 -2.24 -12.33
N TRP A 395 18.72 -2.15 -13.62
CA TRP A 395 19.44 -1.02 -14.20
C TRP A 395 18.86 -0.60 -15.54
N ALA A 396 18.69 0.71 -15.72
CA ALA A 396 18.61 1.36 -17.02
C ALA A 396 19.52 2.61 -17.04
N PRO A 397 20.12 2.96 -18.19
CA PRO A 397 20.08 2.27 -19.49
C PRO A 397 20.91 0.96 -19.53
N PHE A 398 20.78 0.20 -20.60
CA PHE A 398 21.34 -1.15 -20.76
C PHE A 398 22.65 -1.18 -21.58
N ASN A 399 23.54 -2.10 -21.20
CA ASN A 399 24.69 -2.53 -22.02
C ASN A 399 24.24 -3.26 -23.30
N ALA A 400 25.13 -3.34 -24.30
CA ALA A 400 24.93 -4.23 -25.44
C ALA A 400 24.69 -5.68 -24.97
N ALA A 401 23.60 -6.30 -25.44
CA ALA A 401 23.13 -7.62 -25.00
C ALA A 401 23.04 -7.81 -23.47
N TYR A 402 22.75 -6.73 -22.73
CA TYR A 402 22.66 -6.69 -21.27
C TYR A 402 23.97 -7.15 -20.56
N MET A 403 25.10 -7.20 -21.28
CA MET A 403 26.38 -7.68 -20.77
C MET A 403 27.11 -6.59 -19.99
N TRP A 404 26.96 -6.59 -18.67
CA TRP A 404 27.77 -5.76 -17.77
C TRP A 404 29.21 -6.29 -17.63
N PHE A 405 30.13 -5.46 -17.16
CA PHE A 405 31.56 -5.78 -17.07
C PHE A 405 31.88 -6.68 -15.86
N ASN A 406 31.41 -7.92 -15.88
CA ASN A 406 31.48 -8.93 -14.81
C ASN A 406 32.88 -9.55 -14.55
N THR A 407 33.95 -8.75 -14.68
CA THR A 407 35.35 -9.15 -14.39
C THR A 407 35.54 -9.57 -12.93
N SER A 408 36.64 -10.27 -12.61
CA SER A 408 37.00 -10.64 -11.23
C SER A 408 37.11 -9.47 -10.25
N ASP A 409 37.35 -8.26 -10.78
CA ASP A 409 37.52 -7.04 -10.00
C ASP A 409 36.16 -6.36 -9.73
N ASN A 410 35.14 -6.70 -10.53
CA ASN A 410 33.80 -6.12 -10.49
C ASN A 410 32.76 -7.08 -9.89
N LEU A 411 32.86 -8.38 -10.17
CA LEU A 411 32.05 -9.47 -9.64
C LEU A 411 32.85 -10.27 -8.62
N ILE A 412 32.55 -10.10 -7.34
CA ILE A 412 33.19 -10.84 -6.25
C ILE A 412 32.19 -11.82 -5.64
N ILE A 413 32.41 -13.12 -5.81
CA ILE A 413 31.65 -14.19 -5.15
C ILE A 413 32.60 -14.87 -4.14
N PRO A 414 32.43 -14.67 -2.81
CA PRO A 414 33.34 -15.25 -1.82
C PRO A 414 33.26 -16.77 -1.67
N ASP A 415 32.09 -17.37 -1.94
CA ASP A 415 31.87 -18.82 -1.89
C ASP A 415 31.14 -19.34 -3.14
N PRO A 416 31.89 -19.70 -4.21
CA PRO A 416 31.32 -20.24 -5.44
C PRO A 416 30.84 -21.70 -5.30
N SER A 417 30.78 -22.27 -4.09
CA SER A 417 30.13 -23.56 -3.85
C SER A 417 28.63 -23.44 -3.55
N ILE A 418 28.16 -22.24 -3.18
CA ILE A 418 26.75 -21.94 -2.88
C ILE A 418 26.17 -20.77 -3.69
N SER A 419 27.01 -19.93 -4.32
CA SER A 419 26.58 -18.74 -5.05
C SER A 419 27.12 -18.73 -6.49
N THR A 420 26.23 -18.53 -7.47
CA THR A 420 26.54 -18.59 -8.91
C THR A 420 25.91 -17.41 -9.64
N LEU A 421 26.62 -16.80 -10.60
CA LEU A 421 26.06 -15.73 -11.45
C LEU A 421 24.79 -16.23 -12.14
N ASN A 422 23.71 -15.45 -12.05
CA ASN A 422 22.43 -15.81 -12.66
C ASN A 422 22.54 -15.80 -14.19
N THR A 423 21.87 -16.73 -14.86
CA THR A 423 21.74 -16.75 -16.33
C THR A 423 20.77 -15.69 -16.85
N TYR A 424 19.84 -15.21 -16.01
CA TYR A 424 19.03 -14.04 -16.33
C TYR A 424 19.85 -12.76 -16.14
N ILE A 425 20.00 -12.00 -17.23
CA ILE A 425 20.78 -10.76 -17.30
C ILE A 425 19.93 -9.53 -17.70
N GLY A 426 18.64 -9.72 -17.97
CA GLY A 426 17.73 -8.64 -18.38
C GLY A 426 16.74 -9.04 -19.47
N GLY A 427 16.10 -8.02 -20.04
CA GLY A 427 15.13 -8.07 -21.14
C GLY A 427 14.70 -6.64 -21.50
N ALA A 428 13.73 -6.50 -22.42
CA ALA A 428 13.38 -5.21 -23.04
C ALA A 428 13.04 -4.04 -22.06
N TYR A 429 12.73 -4.30 -20.79
CA TYR A 429 12.43 -3.29 -19.78
C TYR A 429 13.47 -3.17 -18.64
N GLN A 430 14.45 -4.06 -18.53
CA GLN A 430 15.50 -3.99 -17.49
C GLN A 430 16.80 -4.69 -17.89
N GLN A 431 17.96 -4.15 -17.49
CA GLN A 431 19.19 -4.94 -17.35
C GLN A 431 19.31 -5.39 -15.89
N ALA A 432 19.61 -6.66 -15.66
CA ALA A 432 19.77 -7.23 -14.33
C ALA A 432 21.24 -7.56 -14.02
N THR A 433 21.69 -7.24 -12.81
CA THR A 433 22.91 -7.84 -12.24
C THR A 433 22.49 -8.75 -11.09
N SER A 434 22.47 -10.06 -11.30
CA SER A 434 21.92 -11.03 -10.33
C SER A 434 22.89 -12.18 -10.07
N VAL A 435 23.00 -12.61 -8.83
CA VAL A 435 23.65 -13.87 -8.42
C VAL A 435 22.63 -14.70 -7.66
N VAL A 436 22.50 -15.98 -8.02
CA VAL A 436 21.66 -16.94 -7.31
C VAL A 436 22.46 -17.57 -6.18
N SER A 437 21.94 -17.55 -4.95
CA SER A 437 22.62 -18.11 -3.77
C SER A 437 21.74 -19.16 -3.09
N GLN A 438 22.32 -20.30 -2.75
CA GLN A 438 21.63 -21.38 -2.03
C GLN A 438 21.26 -20.93 -0.60
N THR A 439 20.00 -21.12 -0.22
CA THR A 439 19.49 -20.75 1.10
C THR A 439 19.90 -21.75 2.19
N ASN A 440 19.72 -21.38 3.46
CA ASN A 440 19.67 -22.35 4.55
C ASN A 440 18.44 -23.25 4.39
N GLN A 441 18.64 -24.45 3.84
CA GLN A 441 17.59 -25.42 3.47
C GLN A 441 16.70 -25.89 4.64
N ARG A 442 16.99 -25.52 5.89
CA ARG A 442 16.20 -25.89 7.07
C ARG A 442 15.17 -24.83 7.46
N CYS A 443 15.40 -23.55 7.14
CA CYS A 443 14.46 -22.48 7.48
C CYS A 443 13.37 -22.36 6.40
N TYR A 444 12.49 -23.36 6.42
CA TYR A 444 11.27 -23.54 5.63
C TYR A 444 10.19 -24.03 6.62
N GLU A 445 8.94 -23.55 6.53
CA GLU A 445 7.96 -23.68 7.65
C GLU A 445 7.75 -25.10 8.13
N LEU A 446 7.56 -26.02 7.18
CA LEU A 446 7.26 -27.42 7.45
C LEU A 446 8.52 -28.25 7.75
N LEU A 447 9.68 -27.60 7.84
CA LEU A 447 10.97 -28.22 8.22
C LEU A 447 11.39 -27.76 9.62
N GLU A 448 11.77 -26.49 9.79
CA GLU A 448 12.13 -25.90 11.09
C GLU A 448 11.58 -24.48 11.22
N ASN A 449 11.05 -24.13 12.39
CA ASN A 449 10.76 -22.74 12.77
C ASN A 449 12.05 -22.02 13.17
N CYS A 450 12.99 -21.95 12.22
CA CYS A 450 14.24 -21.21 12.30
C CYS A 450 14.23 -20.02 11.36
N PHE A 451 15.11 -19.06 11.65
CA PHE A 451 15.20 -17.79 10.95
C PHE A 451 16.64 -17.59 10.41
N SER A 452 16.79 -17.11 9.17
CA SER A 452 18.06 -16.97 8.43
C SER A 452 18.17 -15.59 7.76
N VAL A 453 19.31 -14.93 7.96
CA VAL A 453 19.55 -13.51 7.67
C VAL A 453 19.85 -13.21 6.19
N TYR A 454 19.07 -12.32 5.57
CA TYR A 454 19.34 -11.76 4.23
C TYR A 454 19.27 -10.22 4.22
N GLY A 455 20.17 -9.59 3.45
CA GLY A 455 20.33 -8.14 3.35
C GLY A 455 21.22 -7.70 2.18
N PHE A 456 21.55 -6.41 2.09
CA PHE A 456 22.66 -5.91 1.28
C PHE A 456 23.45 -4.84 2.06
N GLU A 457 24.65 -4.48 1.64
CA GLU A 457 25.41 -3.33 2.14
C GLU A 457 25.95 -2.58 0.93
N TYR A 458 25.57 -1.31 0.72
CA TYR A 458 26.03 -0.55 -0.44
C TYR A 458 26.63 0.81 -0.08
N LYS A 459 27.42 1.33 -1.02
CA LYS A 459 27.91 2.71 -1.04
C LYS A 459 27.41 3.37 -2.33
N PRO A 460 26.59 4.44 -2.28
CA PRO A 460 26.02 5.10 -3.45
C PRO A 460 27.09 5.79 -4.33
N GLY A 461 26.73 6.01 -5.60
CA GLY A 461 27.49 6.85 -6.54
C GLY A 461 28.48 6.09 -7.42
N PHE A 462 29.59 6.76 -7.77
CA PHE A 462 30.61 6.27 -8.70
C PHE A 462 31.92 5.91 -8.00
N GLY A 463 32.88 5.33 -8.73
CA GLY A 463 34.25 5.09 -8.26
C GLY A 463 34.36 3.87 -7.36
N ASP A 464 34.63 4.08 -6.06
CA ASP A 464 34.71 3.01 -5.03
C ASP A 464 33.33 2.63 -4.44
N ALA A 465 32.25 3.03 -5.11
CA ALA A 465 30.89 2.57 -4.86
C ALA A 465 30.73 1.06 -5.14
N TYR A 466 29.86 0.40 -4.39
CA TYR A 466 29.62 -1.06 -4.43
C TYR A 466 28.23 -1.41 -3.88
N ILE A 467 27.70 -2.59 -4.22
CA ILE A 467 26.61 -3.27 -3.49
C ILE A 467 27.08 -4.69 -3.14
N SER A 468 27.02 -5.05 -1.85
CA SER A 468 27.38 -6.37 -1.31
C SER A 468 26.15 -7.06 -0.74
N TRP A 469 25.63 -8.09 -1.41
CA TRP A 469 24.47 -8.84 -0.91
C TRP A 469 24.85 -9.87 0.15
N ILE A 470 23.89 -10.16 1.03
CA ILE A 470 24.08 -10.92 2.26
C ILE A 470 23.08 -12.08 2.29
N THR A 471 23.58 -13.29 2.55
CA THR A 471 22.79 -14.52 2.77
C THR A 471 23.43 -15.28 3.94
N ASP A 472 22.61 -15.84 4.84
CA ASP A 472 23.03 -16.50 6.08
C ASP A 472 24.09 -15.70 6.87
N ASN A 473 23.85 -14.38 7.01
CA ASN A 473 24.73 -13.43 7.70
C ASN A 473 26.17 -13.31 7.13
N LYS A 474 26.40 -13.74 5.89
CA LYS A 474 27.69 -13.64 5.17
C LYS A 474 27.49 -12.88 3.87
N ILE A 475 28.55 -12.27 3.32
CA ILE A 475 28.48 -11.72 1.96
C ILE A 475 28.37 -12.88 0.98
N ALA A 476 27.28 -12.91 0.21
CA ALA A 476 27.04 -13.88 -0.85
C ALA A 476 27.75 -13.47 -2.15
N TRP A 477 27.65 -12.19 -2.50
CA TRP A 477 28.39 -11.60 -3.63
C TRP A 477 28.54 -10.08 -3.50
N THR A 478 29.27 -9.46 -4.42
CA THR A 478 29.39 -8.01 -4.53
C THR A 478 29.56 -7.58 -5.97
N ILE A 479 28.87 -6.51 -6.36
CA ILE A 479 29.20 -5.68 -7.52
C ILE A 479 29.98 -4.44 -7.06
N ASN A 480 31.07 -4.10 -7.75
CA ASN A 480 31.72 -2.79 -7.62
C ASN A 480 31.31 -1.92 -8.83
N ALA A 481 31.21 -0.59 -8.68
CA ALA A 481 30.59 0.32 -9.67
C ALA A 481 31.22 0.29 -11.07
N ALA A 482 32.50 -0.08 -11.20
CA ALA A 482 33.16 -0.28 -12.50
C ALA A 482 32.58 -1.46 -13.32
N GLY A 483 31.75 -2.33 -12.73
CA GLY A 483 30.93 -3.31 -13.45
C GLY A 483 29.89 -2.66 -14.38
N LEU A 484 29.46 -1.43 -14.07
CA LEU A 484 28.45 -0.67 -14.80
C LEU A 484 29.03 0.59 -15.45
N ALA A 485 30.32 0.53 -15.80
CA ALA A 485 31.02 1.54 -16.57
C ALA A 485 30.33 1.87 -17.90
N ALA A 486 30.79 2.95 -18.55
CA ALA A 486 30.30 3.40 -19.85
C ALA A 486 30.45 2.32 -20.92
N ASP A 487 29.43 2.18 -21.77
CA ASP A 487 29.40 1.22 -22.87
C ASP A 487 29.52 1.97 -24.21
N PRO A 488 30.70 1.91 -24.88
CA PRO A 488 30.90 2.58 -26.15
C PRO A 488 30.19 1.89 -27.32
N GLN A 489 29.54 0.75 -27.13
CA GLN A 489 28.69 0.13 -28.16
C GLN A 489 27.30 0.77 -28.14
N THR A 490 26.66 0.86 -26.97
CA THR A 490 25.34 1.50 -26.79
C THR A 490 25.41 3.00 -26.55
N GLU A 491 26.60 3.62 -26.68
CA GLU A 491 26.85 5.06 -26.55
C GLU A 491 26.37 5.67 -25.20
N ILE A 492 26.37 4.86 -24.12
CA ILE A 492 25.94 5.27 -22.78
C ILE A 492 27.13 5.50 -21.83
N ALA A 493 26.99 6.48 -20.94
CA ALA A 493 27.87 6.71 -19.81
C ALA A 493 27.78 5.60 -18.73
N ALA A 494 28.62 5.71 -17.70
CA ALA A 494 28.56 4.83 -16.54
C ALA A 494 27.30 5.09 -15.71
N ARG A 495 26.76 4.04 -15.09
CA ARG A 495 25.65 4.15 -14.12
C ARG A 495 26.21 4.16 -12.69
N PRO A 496 25.77 5.06 -11.81
CA PRO A 496 26.13 5.02 -10.40
C PRO A 496 25.44 3.85 -9.69
N VAL A 497 25.98 3.41 -8.55
CA VAL A 497 25.21 2.65 -7.56
C VAL A 497 24.09 3.56 -7.02
N PRO A 498 22.83 3.08 -6.87
CA PRO A 498 21.66 3.92 -6.62
C PRO A 498 21.85 5.00 -5.55
N GLN A 499 21.61 6.25 -5.94
CA GLN A 499 21.76 7.44 -5.10
C GLN A 499 20.43 7.97 -4.54
N GLU A 500 19.30 7.46 -5.04
CA GLU A 500 17.96 7.87 -4.61
C GLU A 500 17.66 7.44 -3.16
N PRO A 501 16.85 8.19 -2.40
CA PRO A 501 16.25 7.69 -1.17
C PRO A 501 15.28 6.54 -1.52
N MET A 502 15.61 5.33 -1.08
CA MET A 502 14.85 4.11 -1.41
C MET A 502 14.00 3.64 -0.25
N TYR A 503 12.80 3.13 -0.50
CA TYR A 503 11.89 2.57 0.50
C TYR A 503 11.86 1.04 0.43
N ILE A 504 11.56 0.37 1.55
CA ILE A 504 11.44 -1.10 1.62
C ILE A 504 10.08 -1.56 1.09
N ILE A 505 10.11 -2.69 0.38
CA ILE A 505 8.97 -3.52 -0.01
C ILE A 505 9.20 -4.97 0.43
N ALA A 506 8.14 -5.65 0.85
CA ALA A 506 8.10 -7.10 1.04
C ALA A 506 6.77 -7.66 0.54
N ASN A 507 6.78 -8.75 -0.22
CA ASN A 507 5.56 -9.36 -0.79
C ASN A 507 5.62 -10.88 -0.85
N LEU A 508 4.45 -11.49 -0.96
CA LEU A 508 4.29 -12.89 -1.35
C LEU A 508 3.15 -12.99 -2.38
N GLY A 509 3.50 -13.38 -3.60
CA GLY A 509 2.59 -13.55 -4.71
C GLY A 509 2.89 -14.80 -5.55
N MET A 510 2.20 -14.91 -6.68
CA MET A 510 2.46 -15.90 -7.73
C MET A 510 2.31 -15.24 -9.09
N SER A 511 3.20 -15.53 -10.02
CA SER A 511 3.11 -15.00 -11.38
C SER A 511 3.77 -15.93 -12.40
N PRO A 512 3.18 -16.06 -13.61
CA PRO A 512 3.76 -16.83 -14.70
C PRO A 512 5.01 -16.16 -15.31
N ASN A 513 5.28 -14.90 -14.99
CA ASN A 513 6.47 -14.19 -15.48
C ASN A 513 7.75 -14.65 -14.75
N PHE A 514 7.64 -15.23 -13.55
CA PHE A 514 8.78 -15.71 -12.76
C PHE A 514 9.02 -17.22 -12.87
N GLY A 515 8.06 -17.98 -13.44
CA GLY A 515 8.17 -19.42 -13.58
C GLY A 515 6.84 -20.12 -13.84
N PHE A 516 6.87 -21.46 -13.87
CA PHE A 516 5.66 -22.26 -13.95
C PHE A 516 4.98 -22.35 -12.57
N VAL A 517 3.77 -21.80 -12.46
CA VAL A 517 2.97 -21.86 -11.23
C VAL A 517 2.23 -23.20 -11.15
N ASP A 518 2.87 -24.19 -10.53
CA ASP A 518 2.25 -25.48 -10.18
C ASP A 518 1.21 -25.29 -9.07
N LEU A 519 -0.05 -25.14 -9.48
CA LEU A 519 -1.21 -25.03 -8.60
C LEU A 519 -1.71 -26.38 -8.05
N GLU A 520 -1.25 -27.52 -8.59
CA GLU A 520 -1.70 -28.85 -8.14
C GLU A 520 -0.98 -29.26 -6.85
N HIS A 521 0.32 -28.94 -6.75
CA HIS A 521 1.13 -29.26 -5.59
C HIS A 521 1.14 -28.16 -4.52
N LEU A 522 0.78 -26.91 -4.85
CA LEU A 522 0.74 -25.81 -3.89
C LEU A 522 -0.30 -26.01 -2.78
N THR A 523 0.12 -25.71 -1.54
CA THR A 523 -0.77 -25.70 -0.37
C THR A 523 -1.10 -24.26 0.02
N PHE A 524 -2.37 -23.99 0.33
CA PHE A 524 -2.85 -22.69 0.80
C PHE A 524 -3.54 -22.83 2.17
N PRO A 525 -3.42 -21.82 3.06
CA PRO A 525 -2.59 -20.62 2.92
C PRO A 525 -1.09 -20.92 3.07
N THR A 526 -0.26 -20.05 2.50
CA THR A 526 1.20 -20.02 2.66
C THR A 526 1.61 -18.59 3.03
N THR A 527 2.60 -18.41 3.91
CA THR A 527 2.75 -17.16 4.68
C THR A 527 4.20 -16.68 4.79
N LEU A 528 4.61 -15.62 4.10
CA LEU A 528 5.91 -15.01 4.39
C LEU A 528 5.89 -14.47 5.84
N SER A 529 6.96 -14.68 6.59
CA SER A 529 7.19 -14.08 7.90
C SER A 529 8.38 -13.13 7.86
N ILE A 530 8.41 -12.12 8.73
CA ILE A 530 9.63 -11.34 8.97
C ILE A 530 9.79 -11.19 10.49
N ASP A 531 10.88 -11.77 11.02
CA ASP A 531 11.33 -11.61 12.41
C ASP A 531 11.51 -10.13 12.74
N TYR A 532 12.37 -9.43 11.99
CA TYR A 532 12.59 -7.99 12.12
C TYR A 532 13.07 -7.35 10.82
N VAL A 533 12.91 -6.03 10.74
CA VAL A 533 13.64 -5.15 9.83
C VAL A 533 14.55 -4.25 10.68
N ARG A 534 15.85 -4.17 10.34
CA ARG A 534 16.83 -3.33 11.04
C ARG A 534 17.76 -2.67 10.01
N VAL A 535 18.11 -1.41 10.26
CA VAL A 535 18.85 -0.55 9.31
C VAL A 535 20.02 0.16 9.99
N TYR A 536 21.18 0.19 9.33
CA TYR A 536 22.47 0.52 9.94
C TYR A 536 23.36 1.44 9.07
N GLN A 537 23.34 2.75 9.30
CA GLN A 537 24.21 3.69 8.59
C GLN A 537 25.58 3.84 9.30
N TYR A 538 26.58 4.35 8.58
CA TYR A 538 27.83 4.77 9.23
C TYR A 538 27.59 6.04 10.06
N PRO A 539 28.14 6.16 11.29
CA PRO A 539 27.82 7.29 12.19
C PRO A 539 28.20 8.68 11.65
N ASP A 540 29.14 8.75 10.70
CA ASP A 540 29.60 9.94 9.99
C ASP A 540 28.78 10.25 8.71
N SER A 541 27.84 9.39 8.32
CA SER A 541 27.00 9.55 7.12
C SER A 541 25.53 9.19 7.36
N ILE A 542 24.99 9.51 8.54
CA ILE A 542 23.57 9.29 8.85
C ILE A 542 22.71 10.26 8.02
N ASN A 543 21.83 9.72 7.17
CA ASN A 543 20.90 10.47 6.34
C ASN A 543 19.55 9.75 6.28
N ILE A 544 18.58 10.26 7.05
CA ILE A 544 17.26 9.65 7.23
C ILE A 544 16.19 10.72 6.96
N GLY A 545 15.77 10.82 5.70
CA GLY A 545 14.76 11.73 5.18
C GLY A 545 14.27 11.24 3.82
N CYS A 546 12.97 11.32 3.56
CA CYS A 546 12.36 11.01 2.26
C CYS A 546 12.62 12.08 1.19
N ASP A 547 12.95 13.27 1.67
CA ASP A 547 13.23 14.48 0.91
C ASP A 547 14.65 14.99 1.29
N PRO A 548 15.75 14.26 1.00
CA PRO A 548 17.10 14.74 1.29
C PRO A 548 17.40 16.03 0.51
N PRO A 549 18.10 17.03 1.09
CA PRO A 549 18.41 18.28 0.39
C PRO A 549 19.15 18.10 -0.95
N ASP A 550 19.99 17.06 -1.05
CA ASP A 550 20.74 16.72 -2.27
C ASP A 550 19.95 15.81 -3.25
N PHE A 551 18.80 15.26 -2.83
CA PHE A 551 17.94 14.35 -3.61
C PHE A 551 16.44 14.62 -3.33
N PRO A 552 15.93 15.85 -3.44
CA PRO A 552 14.54 16.20 -3.07
C PRO A 552 13.52 15.44 -3.92
N THR A 553 12.34 15.17 -3.36
CA THR A 553 11.29 14.35 -3.97
C THR A 553 9.88 14.85 -3.66
N GLN A 554 9.65 15.40 -2.45
CA GLN A 554 8.30 15.53 -1.91
C GLN A 554 7.47 16.58 -2.65
N ALA A 555 8.10 17.68 -3.09
CA ALA A 555 7.44 18.68 -3.93
C ALA A 555 6.91 18.07 -5.24
N TYR A 556 7.71 17.24 -5.91
CA TYR A 556 7.33 16.57 -7.16
C TYR A 556 6.23 15.52 -6.93
N ILE A 557 6.40 14.66 -5.92
CA ILE A 557 5.40 13.63 -5.56
C ILE A 557 4.05 14.29 -5.21
N ASN A 558 4.06 15.41 -4.49
CA ASN A 558 2.84 16.17 -4.17
C ASN A 558 2.20 16.84 -5.39
N THR A 559 2.98 17.36 -6.34
CA THR A 559 2.45 17.93 -7.59
C THR A 559 1.74 16.87 -8.43
N TYR A 560 2.24 15.63 -8.45
CA TYR A 560 1.75 14.55 -9.29
C TYR A 560 1.08 13.42 -8.50
N ILE A 561 0.48 13.76 -7.34
CA ILE A 561 0.11 12.80 -6.29
C ILE A 561 -0.81 11.67 -6.75
N GLU A 562 -1.65 11.92 -7.77
CA GLU A 562 -2.58 10.94 -8.32
C GLU A 562 -1.86 9.74 -8.95
N ALA A 563 -0.72 9.95 -9.64
CA ALA A 563 0.11 8.86 -10.16
C ALA A 563 0.66 7.93 -9.06
N TYR A 564 0.61 8.35 -7.80
CA TYR A 564 1.04 7.61 -6.61
C TYR A 564 -0.12 7.17 -5.70
N THR A 565 -1.37 7.40 -6.10
CA THR A 565 -2.60 6.94 -5.39
C THR A 565 -3.58 6.19 -6.26
N ASN A 566 -3.45 6.24 -7.59
CA ASN A 566 -4.36 5.60 -8.53
C ASN A 566 -3.62 4.49 -9.31
N PRO A 567 -3.67 3.22 -8.86
CA PRO A 567 -2.96 2.11 -9.50
C PRO A 567 -3.55 1.71 -10.87
N LEU A 568 -4.69 2.29 -11.26
CA LEU A 568 -5.30 2.11 -12.58
C LEU A 568 -4.64 2.98 -13.67
N LEU A 569 -3.76 3.91 -13.31
CA LEU A 569 -2.96 4.69 -14.25
C LEU A 569 -1.68 3.89 -14.57
N THR A 570 -1.61 3.30 -15.75
CA THR A 570 -0.47 2.45 -16.15
C THR A 570 0.66 3.26 -16.80
N THR A 571 0.32 4.40 -17.43
CA THR A 571 1.24 5.29 -18.16
C THR A 571 1.07 6.77 -17.77
N TRP A 572 2.15 7.55 -17.90
CA TRP A 572 2.21 8.97 -17.58
C TRP A 572 1.46 9.85 -18.59
N VAL A 573 1.55 9.50 -19.87
CA VAL A 573 0.93 10.26 -20.97
C VAL A 573 -0.44 9.70 -21.35
N ASP A 574 -0.54 8.41 -21.61
CA ASP A 574 -1.76 7.83 -22.19
C ASP A 574 -2.87 7.54 -21.16
N ASP A 575 -2.55 7.30 -19.89
CA ASP A 575 -3.56 7.22 -18.82
C ASP A 575 -3.63 8.52 -18.02
N TYR A 576 -2.52 8.96 -17.43
CA TYR A 576 -2.48 10.10 -16.50
C TYR A 576 -2.52 11.49 -17.18
N LYS A 577 -2.43 11.54 -18.51
CA LYS A 577 -2.58 12.75 -19.34
C LYS A 577 -1.59 13.88 -19.01
N GLN A 578 -0.43 13.54 -18.43
CA GLN A 578 0.64 14.51 -18.19
C GLN A 578 1.57 14.62 -19.39
N THR A 579 2.42 15.64 -19.38
CA THR A 579 3.51 15.81 -20.34
C THR A 579 4.81 15.26 -19.78
N ILE A 580 5.64 14.69 -20.64
CA ILE A 580 7.02 14.32 -20.29
C ILE A 580 7.88 15.60 -20.36
N PRO A 581 8.73 15.88 -19.35
CA PRO A 581 9.67 17.01 -19.39
C PRO A 581 10.59 16.94 -20.61
N LYS A 582 10.70 18.03 -21.39
CA LYS A 582 11.44 18.01 -22.67
C LYS A 582 12.89 17.58 -22.51
N ASN A 583 13.38 16.74 -23.41
CA ASN A 583 14.74 16.17 -23.36
C ASN A 583 15.66 16.83 -24.41
N SER A 584 16.66 17.59 -23.96
CA SER A 584 17.62 18.33 -24.79
C SER A 584 18.49 17.48 -25.72
N PHE A 585 18.63 16.18 -25.44
CA PHE A 585 19.32 15.25 -26.33
C PHE A 585 18.39 14.75 -27.44
N VAL A 586 17.07 14.67 -27.22
CA VAL A 586 16.11 14.23 -28.25
C VAL A 586 15.66 15.41 -29.12
N GLU A 587 15.20 16.49 -28.49
CA GLU A 587 14.55 17.66 -29.09
C GLU A 587 15.24 18.99 -28.72
N GLN A 588 14.76 20.11 -29.27
CA GLN A 588 15.31 21.43 -28.98
C GLN A 588 14.60 22.08 -27.78
N CYS A 589 15.34 22.38 -26.72
CA CYS A 589 14.87 23.30 -25.69
C CYS A 589 14.58 24.68 -26.31
N GLN A 590 13.49 25.33 -25.90
CA GLN A 590 13.26 26.73 -26.22
C GLN A 590 14.24 27.61 -25.41
N ALA A 591 14.73 28.68 -26.02
CA ALA A 591 15.53 29.66 -25.30
C ALA A 591 14.63 30.47 -24.33
N SER A 592 15.02 30.48 -23.06
CA SER A 592 14.38 31.22 -21.96
C SER A 592 14.68 32.72 -22.00
#